data_AF-A0A512BQS6-F1
#
_entry.id   AF-A0A512BQS6-F1
#
_cell.length_a   1.000
_cell.length_b   1.000
_cell.length_c   1.000
_cell.angle_alpha   90.00
_cell.angle_beta   90.00
_cell.angle_gamma   90.00
#
_symmetry.space_group_name_H-M   'P 1'
#
loop_
_entity.id
_entity.type
_entity.pdbx_description
1 polymer ?
#
loop_
_entity_poly.entity_id
_entity_poly.type
_entity_poly.pdbx_seq_one_letter_code
_entity_poly.pdbx_strand_id
1 'polypeptide(L)'
;MLRSLVAATLAIGASIVAMPAAVAQDLVPCAQEHGFCRVPYPTRVIYGIPGRSSAREVGGRGIPCSNEVFGDPAPGIPKRCAYIARGYGRGGDGWPGDGPGRGFGGPDRGFDGPGRRFDGPRDDFRGRDRGDDMMGWQSCAREHGFCDFRGVRRVRYGARGRFVERVSRDGTPCDNRAFGDPAPGVPKSCQVLN
;
A
#
# COMPACT_ATOMS: atom_id res chain seq x y z
N MET A 1 28.96 -70.13 -36.51
CA MET A 1 28.85 -70.11 -35.03
C MET A 1 30.10 -69.44 -34.46
N LEU A 2 30.11 -68.11 -34.33
CA LEU A 2 31.00 -67.42 -33.38
C LEU A 2 30.44 -66.01 -33.09
N ARG A 3 30.20 -65.75 -31.81
CA ARG A 3 29.61 -64.53 -31.22
C ARG A 3 30.75 -63.65 -30.69
N SER A 4 30.64 -62.32 -30.79
CA SER A 4 31.14 -61.27 -29.86
C SER A 4 31.16 -59.93 -30.63
N LEU A 5 30.32 -58.91 -30.40
CA LEU A 5 30.02 -58.09 -29.21
C LEU A 5 31.26 -57.44 -28.56
N VAL A 6 31.59 -56.21 -28.95
CA VAL A 6 32.35 -55.20 -28.15
C VAL A 6 31.81 -53.82 -28.55
N ALA A 7 30.81 -53.32 -27.83
CA ALA A 7 30.91 -52.31 -26.76
C ALA A 7 30.93 -50.86 -27.29
N ALA A 8 29.73 -50.34 -27.59
CA ALA A 8 29.50 -48.91 -27.69
C ALA A 8 29.53 -48.33 -26.27
N THR A 9 30.65 -47.70 -25.90
CA THR A 9 30.77 -46.93 -24.66
C THR A 9 29.91 -45.67 -24.78
N LEU A 10 28.66 -45.77 -24.35
CA LEU A 10 27.82 -44.62 -24.05
C LEU A 10 28.44 -43.91 -22.83
N ALA A 11 29.19 -42.83 -23.10
CA ALA A 11 29.50 -41.85 -22.10
C ALA A 11 28.17 -41.24 -21.65
N ILE A 12 27.63 -41.74 -20.53
CA ILE A 12 26.55 -41.08 -19.80
C ILE A 12 27.18 -39.83 -19.20
N GLY A 13 27.20 -38.76 -19.98
CA GLY A 13 27.49 -37.43 -19.47
C GLY A 13 26.48 -37.15 -18.37
N ALA A 14 26.95 -37.11 -17.13
CA ALA A 14 26.16 -36.63 -16.01
C ALA A 14 25.86 -35.15 -16.28
N SER A 15 24.70 -34.89 -16.89
CA SER A 15 24.14 -33.56 -17.00
C SER A 15 23.79 -33.11 -15.59
N ILE A 16 24.75 -32.42 -14.95
CA ILE A 16 24.51 -31.68 -13.72
C ILE A 16 23.62 -30.52 -14.14
N VAL A 17 22.30 -30.73 -14.10
CA VAL A 17 21.33 -29.63 -14.21
C VAL A 17 21.52 -28.83 -12.92
N ALA A 18 22.32 -27.78 -13.01
CA ALA A 18 22.39 -26.75 -11.99
C ALA A 18 20.98 -26.17 -11.87
N MET A 19 20.25 -26.59 -10.84
CA MET A 19 19.01 -25.91 -10.46
C MET A 19 19.39 -24.45 -10.19
N PRO A 20 18.69 -23.47 -10.79
CA PRO A 20 18.99 -22.08 -10.47
C PRO A 20 18.82 -21.92 -8.97
N ALA A 21 19.84 -21.37 -8.30
CA ALA A 21 19.77 -20.97 -6.91
C ALA A 21 18.47 -20.18 -6.75
N ALA A 22 17.60 -20.63 -5.84
CA ALA A 22 16.35 -19.99 -5.53
C ALA A 22 16.63 -18.50 -5.35
N VAL A 23 16.19 -17.69 -6.32
CA VAL A 23 16.27 -16.24 -6.23
C VAL A 23 15.55 -15.90 -4.94
N ALA A 24 16.32 -15.48 -3.93
CA ALA A 24 15.78 -14.86 -2.74
C ALA A 24 15.04 -13.63 -3.25
N GLN A 25 13.71 -13.75 -3.38
CA GLN A 25 12.88 -12.63 -3.78
C GLN A 25 13.10 -11.56 -2.71
N ASP A 26 13.28 -10.29 -3.09
CA ASP A 26 13.39 -9.16 -2.17
C ASP A 26 12.07 -8.98 -1.41
N LEU A 27 11.85 -9.87 -0.44
CA LEU A 27 10.66 -10.03 0.37
C LEU A 27 10.75 -9.08 1.55
N VAL A 28 9.91 -8.06 1.54
CA VAL A 28 9.79 -7.12 2.66
C VAL A 28 8.70 -7.61 3.61
N PRO A 29 9.03 -7.95 4.87
CA PRO A 29 8.02 -8.37 5.84
C PRO A 29 7.07 -7.20 6.16
N CYS A 30 5.77 -7.48 6.23
CA CYS A 30 4.75 -6.45 6.43
C CYS A 30 3.73 -6.74 7.54
N ALA A 31 3.46 -8.00 7.87
CA ALA A 31 2.52 -8.36 8.93
C ALA A 31 2.80 -9.76 9.50
N GLN A 32 2.43 -9.95 10.76
CA GLN A 32 2.32 -11.26 11.41
C GLN A 32 0.96 -11.90 11.09
N GLU A 33 0.78 -13.18 11.41
CA GLU A 33 -0.50 -13.89 11.27
C GLU A 33 -1.65 -13.12 11.95
N HIS A 34 -2.80 -13.06 11.28
CA HIS A 34 -3.98 -12.25 11.64
C HIS A 34 -3.80 -10.72 11.55
N GLY A 35 -2.62 -10.24 11.12
CA GLY A 35 -2.38 -8.82 10.88
C GLY A 35 -2.92 -8.33 9.53
N PHE A 36 -2.71 -7.05 9.23
CA PHE A 36 -3.02 -6.47 7.92
C PHE A 36 -1.74 -6.01 7.23
N CYS A 37 -1.39 -6.64 6.10
CA CYS A 37 -0.21 -6.28 5.32
C CYS A 37 -0.54 -5.08 4.44
N ARG A 38 -0.03 -3.89 4.80
CA ARG A 38 -0.14 -2.68 3.97
C ARG A 38 0.92 -2.71 2.88
N VAL A 39 0.51 -2.44 1.64
CA VAL A 39 1.44 -2.38 0.50
C VAL A 39 1.45 -0.97 -0.10
N PRO A 40 2.63 -0.42 -0.41
CA PRO A 40 2.77 0.95 -0.92
C PRO A 40 2.32 1.10 -2.38
N TYR A 41 2.26 0.00 -3.13
CA TYR A 41 1.88 -0.05 -4.54
C TYR A 41 1.28 -1.42 -4.86
N PRO A 42 0.64 -1.59 -6.04
CA PRO A 42 0.17 -2.89 -6.50
C PRO A 42 1.34 -3.89 -6.58
N THR A 43 1.30 -4.90 -5.72
CA THR A 43 2.37 -5.90 -5.59
C THR A 43 1.81 -7.27 -5.21
N ARG A 44 2.68 -8.27 -5.21
CA ARG A 44 2.39 -9.62 -4.76
C ARG A 44 2.73 -9.74 -3.28
N VAL A 45 1.75 -10.13 -2.47
CA VAL A 45 1.92 -10.46 -1.06
C VAL A 45 2.00 -11.97 -0.93
N ILE A 46 2.92 -12.42 -0.09
CA ILE A 46 3.27 -13.81 0.17
C ILE A 46 3.00 -14.07 1.65
N TYR A 47 2.27 -15.14 1.95
CA TYR A 47 1.91 -15.57 3.29
C TYR A 47 2.47 -16.97 3.54
N GLY A 48 3.23 -17.15 4.61
CA GLY A 48 3.75 -18.46 4.98
C GLY A 48 5.08 -18.41 5.74
N ILE A 49 5.84 -19.48 5.58
CA ILE A 49 7.21 -19.64 6.07
C ILE A 49 8.16 -19.86 4.88
N PRO A 50 9.48 -19.68 5.06
CA PRO A 50 10.45 -20.04 4.02
C PRO A 50 10.23 -21.47 3.52
N GLY A 51 10.04 -21.62 2.21
CA GLY A 51 9.80 -22.92 1.56
C GLY A 51 8.35 -23.42 1.57
N ARG A 52 7.44 -22.81 2.35
CA ARG A 52 6.00 -23.14 2.34
C ARG A 52 5.16 -21.87 2.44
N SER A 53 4.72 -21.35 1.29
CA SER A 53 3.99 -20.08 1.22
C SER A 53 2.99 -20.04 0.07
N SER A 54 1.95 -19.24 0.26
CA SER A 54 0.95 -18.89 -0.75
C SER A 54 1.11 -17.43 -1.14
N ALA A 55 0.75 -17.05 -2.36
CA ALA A 55 0.85 -15.68 -2.83
C ALA A 55 -0.49 -15.16 -3.39
N ARG A 56 -0.74 -13.87 -3.20
CA ARG A 56 -1.90 -13.14 -3.77
C ARG A 56 -1.43 -11.82 -4.37
N GLU A 57 -2.03 -11.46 -5.50
CA GLU A 57 -1.83 -10.14 -6.09
C GLU A 57 -2.76 -9.15 -5.44
N VAL A 58 -2.21 -8.01 -5.02
CA VAL A 58 -2.93 -6.97 -4.30
C VAL A 58 -2.87 -5.71 -5.13
N GLY A 59 -4.04 -5.22 -5.56
CA GLY A 59 -4.16 -4.00 -6.37
C GLY A 59 -3.88 -2.69 -5.62
N GLY A 60 -3.64 -2.74 -4.31
CA GLY A 60 -3.31 -1.59 -3.46
C GLY A 60 -3.89 -1.74 -2.05
N ARG A 61 -3.71 -0.71 -1.21
CA ARG A 61 -4.14 -0.57 0.21
C ARG A 61 -3.70 -1.65 1.20
N GLY A 62 -3.59 -2.91 0.80
CA GLY A 62 -3.14 -4.01 1.62
C GLY A 62 -4.08 -5.22 1.54
N ILE A 63 -3.75 -6.24 2.33
CA ILE A 63 -4.47 -7.52 2.38
C ILE A 63 -4.43 -8.10 3.80
N PRO A 64 -5.52 -8.70 4.30
CA PRO A 64 -5.48 -9.42 5.58
C PRO A 64 -4.53 -10.60 5.50
N CYS A 65 -3.65 -10.73 6.50
CA CYS A 65 -2.63 -11.76 6.59
C CYS A 65 -3.18 -13.00 7.31
N SER A 66 -4.03 -13.77 6.63
CA SER A 66 -4.73 -14.90 7.25
C SER A 66 -4.93 -16.10 6.33
N ASN A 67 -5.24 -17.24 6.96
CA ASN A 67 -5.59 -18.47 6.26
C ASN A 67 -6.85 -18.33 5.38
N GLU A 68 -7.77 -17.44 5.74
CA GLU A 68 -9.00 -17.20 4.96
C GLU A 68 -8.69 -16.64 3.56
N VAL A 69 -7.65 -15.82 3.45
CA VAL A 69 -7.28 -15.14 2.21
C VAL A 69 -6.29 -15.95 1.37
N PHE A 70 -5.33 -16.58 2.04
CA PHE A 70 -4.20 -17.26 1.40
C PHE A 70 -4.27 -18.79 1.42
N GLY A 71 -5.25 -19.38 2.13
CA GLY A 71 -5.20 -20.77 2.55
C GLY A 71 -4.17 -21.00 3.64
N ASP A 72 -4.00 -22.25 4.06
CA ASP A 72 -2.95 -22.61 5.03
C ASP A 72 -1.79 -23.35 4.34
N PRO A 73 -0.72 -22.63 3.95
CA PRO A 73 0.46 -23.25 3.34
C PRO A 73 1.33 -24.02 4.34
N ALA A 74 1.17 -23.77 5.65
CA ALA A 74 1.94 -24.41 6.70
C ALA A 74 1.05 -24.65 7.94
N PRO A 75 0.26 -25.74 7.94
CA PRO A 75 -0.64 -26.06 9.05
C PRO A 75 0.12 -26.27 10.36
N GLY A 76 -0.40 -25.69 11.44
CA GLY A 76 0.18 -25.80 12.79
C GLY A 76 1.47 -25.00 13.02
N ILE A 77 1.92 -24.22 12.03
CA ILE A 77 3.10 -23.36 12.14
C ILE A 77 2.69 -21.89 12.00
N PRO A 78 3.21 -20.98 12.85
CA PRO A 78 2.97 -19.54 12.71
C PRO A 78 3.49 -19.00 11.38
N LYS A 79 2.65 -18.26 10.67
CA LYS A 79 2.96 -17.69 9.35
C LYS A 79 3.13 -16.19 9.41
N ARG A 80 3.74 -15.62 8.37
CA ARG A 80 3.89 -14.16 8.23
C ARG A 80 3.67 -13.72 6.80
N CYS A 81 3.29 -12.46 6.63
CA CYS A 81 3.19 -11.84 5.33
C CYS A 81 4.43 -11.02 4.98
N ALA A 82 4.81 -11.10 3.72
CA ALA A 82 5.81 -10.24 3.10
C ALA A 82 5.35 -9.86 1.69
N TYR A 83 5.82 -8.74 1.14
CA TYR A 83 5.54 -8.37 -0.24
C TYR A 83 6.83 -8.28 -1.05
N ILE A 84 6.72 -8.44 -2.38
CA ILE A 84 7.86 -8.28 -3.28
C ILE A 84 8.12 -6.78 -3.47
N ALA A 85 9.28 -6.30 -3.04
CA ALA A 85 9.72 -4.97 -3.40
C ALA A 85 9.98 -4.94 -4.92
N ARG A 86 9.41 -3.96 -5.62
CA ARG A 86 9.84 -3.68 -6.99
C ARG A 86 11.27 -3.16 -6.91
N GLY A 87 12.23 -3.99 -7.31
CA GLY A 87 13.64 -3.66 -7.25
C GLY A 87 13.94 -2.36 -7.99
N TYR A 88 14.32 -1.32 -7.25
CA TYR A 88 15.47 -0.54 -7.66
C TYR A 88 16.67 -1.46 -7.46
N GLY A 89 17.20 -1.97 -8.57
CA GLY A 89 18.34 -2.87 -8.54
C GLY A 89 19.52 -2.23 -7.82
N ARG A 90 20.24 -3.05 -7.03
CA ARG A 90 21.67 -2.98 -6.73
C ARG A 90 22.38 -1.71 -7.25
N GLY A 91 22.33 -0.65 -6.46
CA GLY A 91 23.08 0.59 -6.63
C GLY A 91 23.10 1.26 -5.26
N GLY A 92 24.26 1.20 -4.60
CA GLY A 92 24.43 1.72 -3.26
C GLY A 92 24.61 3.22 -3.27
N ASP A 93 23.61 3.93 -2.76
CA ASP A 93 23.73 5.20 -2.06
C ASP A 93 22.37 5.48 -1.41
N GLY A 94 22.41 5.71 -0.10
CA GLY A 94 21.25 5.70 0.77
C GLY A 94 20.20 6.75 0.41
N TRP A 95 18.94 6.36 0.50
CA TRP A 95 17.89 7.32 0.79
C TRP A 95 17.98 7.66 2.29
N PRO A 96 18.19 8.95 2.65
CA PRO A 96 18.20 9.37 4.03
C PRO A 96 16.76 9.48 4.55
N GLY A 97 16.49 8.80 5.66
CA GLY A 97 15.20 8.75 6.35
C GLY A 97 14.44 7.50 5.91
N ASP A 98 14.42 6.39 6.64
CA ASP A 98 14.23 6.28 8.08
C ASP A 98 14.99 5.06 8.62
N GLY A 99 16.08 5.31 9.34
CA GLY A 99 16.70 4.30 10.20
C GLY A 99 15.86 4.05 11.46
N PRO A 100 16.08 2.92 12.17
CA PRO A 100 15.31 2.59 13.36
C PRO A 100 15.72 3.53 14.51
N GLY A 101 14.80 4.44 14.83
CA GLY A 101 14.64 5.21 16.07
C GLY A 101 15.88 5.55 16.91
N ARG A 102 16.27 6.83 16.93
CA ARG A 102 16.75 7.59 18.10
C ARG A 102 16.34 9.04 17.85
N GLY A 103 15.46 9.66 18.63
CA GLY A 103 15.82 10.32 19.89
C GLY A 103 15.61 11.83 19.71
N PHE A 104 14.89 12.41 20.66
CA PHE A 104 14.46 13.80 20.77
C PHE A 104 15.57 14.86 20.54
N GLY A 105 15.25 15.94 19.82
CA GLY A 105 16.07 17.16 19.75
C GLY A 105 15.48 18.21 18.80
N GLY A 106 15.14 19.38 19.34
CA GLY A 106 14.54 20.52 18.62
C GLY A 106 15.48 21.26 17.65
N PRO A 107 15.12 22.49 17.23
CA PRO A 107 15.41 23.00 15.90
C PRO A 107 16.65 23.88 15.82
N ASP A 108 17.64 23.49 15.03
CA ASP A 108 18.78 24.34 14.71
C ASP A 108 18.60 25.02 13.36
N ARG A 109 18.43 26.34 13.45
CA ARG A 109 18.33 27.33 12.38
C ARG A 109 19.64 27.36 11.57
N GLY A 110 19.54 27.58 10.26
CA GLY A 110 20.71 27.91 9.45
C GLY A 110 20.42 27.95 7.95
N PHE A 111 19.79 29.03 7.50
CA PHE A 111 19.75 29.45 6.10
C PHE A 111 21.12 30.01 5.71
N ASP A 112 21.63 29.68 4.51
CA ASP A 112 22.46 30.59 3.68
C ASP A 112 22.66 30.02 2.27
N GLY A 113 21.91 30.53 1.28
CA GLY A 113 22.16 30.27 -0.14
C GLY A 113 21.19 30.99 -1.08
N PRO A 114 21.64 31.74 -2.12
CA PRO A 114 20.85 32.80 -2.73
C PRO A 114 20.21 32.43 -4.07
N GLY A 115 19.01 32.99 -4.31
CA GLY A 115 18.37 33.10 -5.63
C GLY A 115 17.25 32.08 -5.83
N ARG A 116 16.04 32.43 -6.22
CA ARG A 116 15.60 33.58 -7.01
C ARG A 116 14.14 33.92 -6.67
N ARG A 117 13.76 35.18 -6.90
CA ARG A 117 12.39 35.67 -6.79
C ARG A 117 11.46 34.85 -7.68
N PHE A 118 10.50 34.15 -7.09
CA PHE A 118 9.33 33.65 -7.79
C PHE A 118 8.17 34.59 -7.49
N ASP A 119 7.93 35.50 -8.43
CA ASP A 119 6.81 36.44 -8.40
C ASP A 119 5.56 35.75 -9.00
N GLY A 120 4.71 35.17 -8.13
CA GLY A 120 3.28 34.83 -8.35
C GLY A 120 2.88 33.34 -8.22
N PRO A 121 1.58 32.99 -8.02
CA PRO A 121 0.48 33.67 -7.33
C PRO A 121 0.42 33.31 -5.83
N ARG A 122 0.10 34.29 -4.98
CA ARG A 122 -0.05 34.13 -3.52
C ARG A 122 -1.53 33.94 -3.16
N ASP A 123 -2.12 32.89 -3.70
CA ASP A 123 -3.51 32.57 -3.42
C ASP A 123 -3.71 31.06 -3.33
N ASP A 124 -3.60 30.63 -2.06
CA ASP A 124 -4.52 29.68 -1.43
C ASP A 124 -4.24 28.18 -1.47
N PHE A 125 -3.01 27.79 -1.14
CA PHE A 125 -2.82 26.52 -0.42
C PHE A 125 -2.47 26.80 1.04
N ARG A 126 -3.48 27.27 1.78
CA ARG A 126 -3.54 27.01 3.22
C ARG A 126 -3.57 25.49 3.43
N GLY A 127 -2.39 24.89 3.42
CA GLY A 127 -2.06 23.79 4.31
C GLY A 127 -2.32 24.28 5.73
N ARG A 128 -3.54 24.00 6.21
CA ARG A 128 -3.84 24.00 7.63
C ARG A 128 -4.42 22.65 7.94
N ASP A 129 -3.51 21.81 8.39
CA ASP A 129 -3.70 20.58 9.13
C ASP A 129 -5.00 20.57 9.93
N ARG A 130 -5.85 19.57 9.65
CA ARG A 130 -6.28 18.59 10.65
C ARG A 130 -6.44 17.25 9.94
N GLY A 131 -5.53 16.34 10.22
CA GLY A 131 -5.98 14.96 10.35
C GLY A 131 -7.09 14.93 11.40
N ASP A 132 -8.20 14.29 11.04
CA ASP A 132 -9.18 13.70 11.95
C ASP A 132 -10.15 12.93 11.03
N ASP A 133 -10.10 11.61 10.93
CA ASP A 133 -9.67 10.66 11.93
C ASP A 133 -9.15 9.38 11.29
N MET A 134 -8.12 8.86 11.94
CA MET A 134 -7.40 7.63 11.68
C MET A 134 -8.35 6.48 11.25
N MET A 135 -8.25 6.09 9.98
CA MET A 135 -9.00 5.02 9.29
C MET A 135 -10.47 5.31 8.93
N GLY A 136 -10.69 5.88 7.74
CA GLY A 136 -11.97 5.72 7.05
C GLY A 136 -12.32 6.85 6.10
N TRP A 137 -12.23 8.12 6.49
CA TRP A 137 -12.89 9.21 5.75
C TRP A 137 -11.91 10.19 5.11
N GLN A 138 -12.02 10.37 3.79
CA GLN A 138 -11.20 11.28 2.99
C GLN A 138 -12.06 12.44 2.47
N SER A 139 -11.68 13.69 2.75
CA SER A 139 -12.37 14.87 2.21
C SER A 139 -12.29 14.91 0.67
N CYS A 140 -13.43 15.08 0.01
CA CYS A 140 -13.53 15.08 -1.46
C CYS A 140 -14.04 16.41 -2.03
N ALA A 141 -14.98 17.09 -1.38
CA ALA A 141 -15.58 18.33 -1.89
C ALA A 141 -16.02 19.26 -0.75
N ARG A 142 -16.05 20.56 -1.04
CA ARG A 142 -16.72 21.56 -0.17
C ARG A 142 -18.21 21.63 -0.52
N GLU A 143 -19.01 22.27 0.34
CA GLU A 143 -20.42 22.57 0.08
C GLU A 143 -20.61 23.20 -1.31
N HIS A 144 -21.62 22.71 -2.04
CA HIS A 144 -21.92 23.01 -3.46
C HIS A 144 -20.93 22.42 -4.49
N GLY A 145 -19.95 21.62 -4.06
CA GLY A 145 -19.06 20.88 -4.96
C GLY A 145 -19.62 19.53 -5.42
N PHE A 146 -18.88 18.83 -6.26
CA PHE A 146 -19.17 17.45 -6.66
C PHE A 146 -18.08 16.52 -6.13
N CYS A 147 -18.48 15.48 -5.41
CA CYS A 147 -17.56 14.45 -4.91
C CYS A 147 -17.48 13.34 -5.95
N ASP A 148 -16.43 13.32 -6.78
CA ASP A 148 -16.21 12.28 -7.77
C ASP A 148 -15.51 11.06 -7.13
N PHE A 149 -16.11 9.90 -7.26
CA PHE A 149 -15.51 8.63 -6.86
C PHE A 149 -16.13 7.50 -7.69
N ARG A 150 -15.36 6.43 -7.92
CA ARG A 150 -15.83 5.27 -8.70
C ARG A 150 -16.35 4.16 -7.79
N GLY A 151 -17.39 3.48 -8.25
CA GLY A 151 -18.01 2.37 -7.55
C GLY A 151 -18.93 2.83 -6.42
N VAL A 152 -19.36 1.86 -5.60
CA VAL A 152 -20.24 2.13 -4.46
C VAL A 152 -19.39 2.53 -3.25
N ARG A 153 -19.56 3.76 -2.78
CA ARG A 153 -18.87 4.26 -1.58
C ARG A 153 -19.85 4.94 -0.64
N ARG A 154 -19.45 5.00 0.61
CA ARG A 154 -20.15 5.78 1.64
C ARG A 154 -19.60 7.20 1.63
N VAL A 155 -20.46 8.19 1.57
CA VAL A 155 -20.12 9.62 1.60
C VAL A 155 -20.81 10.24 2.79
N ARG A 156 -20.11 11.09 3.53
CA ARG A 156 -20.68 11.87 4.62
C ARG A 156 -20.57 13.36 4.30
N TYR A 157 -21.63 14.10 4.58
CA TYR A 157 -21.73 15.54 4.38
C TYR A 157 -21.95 16.23 5.72
N GLY A 158 -21.16 17.25 6.03
CA GLY A 158 -21.32 17.96 7.29
C GLY A 158 -20.12 18.78 7.74
N ALA A 159 -20.19 19.26 8.98
CA ALA A 159 -19.18 20.09 9.62
C ALA A 159 -19.22 19.97 11.15
N ARG A 160 -18.08 20.23 11.80
CA ARG A 160 -17.95 20.29 13.28
C ARG A 160 -18.53 19.07 14.00
N GLY A 161 -18.29 17.86 13.48
CA GLY A 161 -18.76 16.61 14.09
C GLY A 161 -20.22 16.24 13.79
N ARG A 162 -20.97 17.09 13.06
CA ARG A 162 -22.32 16.78 12.60
C ARG A 162 -22.29 16.39 11.14
N PHE A 163 -22.52 15.12 10.84
CA PHE A 163 -22.47 14.58 9.49
C PHE A 163 -23.71 13.72 9.19
N VAL A 164 -24.21 13.83 7.95
CA VAL A 164 -25.18 12.89 7.37
C VAL A 164 -24.45 11.99 6.40
N GLU A 165 -24.62 10.69 6.54
CA GLU A 165 -23.99 9.70 5.67
C GLU A 165 -24.97 9.15 4.63
N ARG A 166 -24.46 8.87 3.44
CA ARG A 166 -25.22 8.24 2.35
C ARG A 166 -24.33 7.30 1.57
N VAL A 167 -24.90 6.22 1.07
CA VAL A 167 -24.22 5.36 0.10
C VAL A 167 -24.60 5.85 -1.30
N SER A 168 -23.59 6.16 -2.10
CA SER A 168 -23.76 6.65 -3.47
C SER A 168 -22.84 5.88 -4.41
N ARG A 169 -23.15 5.91 -5.70
CA ARG A 169 -22.40 5.21 -6.75
C ARG A 169 -21.96 6.22 -7.78
N ASP A 170 -20.69 6.13 -8.19
CA ASP A 170 -20.11 6.94 -9.27
C ASP A 170 -20.24 8.46 -9.03
N GLY A 171 -20.02 8.87 -7.78
CA GLY A 171 -20.05 10.26 -7.34
C GLY A 171 -21.33 10.68 -6.65
N THR A 172 -21.31 11.89 -6.06
CA THR A 172 -22.50 12.51 -5.46
C THR A 172 -22.32 14.03 -5.33
N PRO A 173 -23.38 14.83 -5.57
CA PRO A 173 -23.33 16.27 -5.31
C PRO A 173 -23.26 16.56 -3.81
N CYS A 174 -22.37 17.47 -3.44
CA CYS A 174 -22.09 17.83 -2.05
C CYS A 174 -22.96 19.00 -1.58
N ASP A 175 -24.26 18.78 -1.44
CA ASP A 175 -25.20 19.85 -1.11
C ASP A 175 -26.32 19.41 -0.16
N ASN A 176 -27.05 20.41 0.34
CA ASN A 176 -28.20 20.21 1.22
C ASN A 176 -29.37 19.50 0.53
N ARG A 177 -29.43 19.44 -0.80
CA ARG A 177 -30.48 18.71 -1.53
C ARG A 177 -30.23 17.21 -1.50
N ALA A 178 -28.97 16.81 -1.59
CA ALA A 178 -28.55 15.42 -1.62
C ALA A 178 -28.45 14.77 -0.23
N PHE A 179 -28.14 15.55 0.81
CA PHE A 179 -27.90 15.06 2.18
C PHE A 179 -28.74 15.73 3.27
N GLY A 180 -29.47 16.81 2.99
CA GLY A 180 -30.06 17.66 4.02
C GLY A 180 -29.04 18.60 4.67
N ASP A 181 -29.46 19.37 5.68
CA ASP A 181 -28.59 20.31 6.40
C ASP A 181 -28.28 19.82 7.84
N PRO A 182 -27.14 19.14 8.07
CA PRO A 182 -26.71 18.72 9.40
C PRO A 182 -26.14 19.83 10.29
N ALA A 183 -25.76 20.98 9.70
CA ALA A 183 -25.10 22.06 10.41
C ALA A 183 -25.49 23.42 9.80
N PRO A 184 -26.69 23.94 10.13
CA PRO A 184 -27.18 25.19 9.58
C PRO A 184 -26.26 26.36 9.91
N GLY A 185 -26.01 27.23 8.92
CA GLY A 185 -25.14 28.41 9.07
C GLY A 185 -23.64 28.11 9.17
N VAL A 186 -23.22 26.86 9.02
CA VAL A 186 -21.81 26.46 9.00
C VAL A 186 -21.44 25.94 7.60
N PRO A 187 -20.28 26.33 7.04
CA PRO A 187 -19.78 25.76 5.80
C PRO A 187 -19.52 24.26 5.95
N LYS A 188 -20.10 23.45 5.07
CA LYS A 188 -20.00 21.99 5.11
C LYS A 188 -19.01 21.45 4.10
N SER A 189 -18.68 20.17 4.27
CA SER A 189 -17.80 19.43 3.37
C SER A 189 -18.26 17.98 3.24
N CYS A 190 -17.99 17.40 2.08
CA CYS A 190 -18.18 15.97 1.83
C CYS A 190 -16.87 15.22 2.00
N GLN A 191 -17.02 14.04 2.56
CA GLN A 191 -15.92 13.11 2.80
C GLN A 191 -16.37 11.71 2.37
N VAL A 192 -15.52 10.99 1.66
CA VAL A 192 -15.79 9.64 1.17
C VAL A 192 -15.06 8.61 2.03
N LEU A 193 -15.71 7.50 2.32
CA LEU A 193 -15.08 6.38 3.01
C LEU A 193 -14.11 5.70 2.04
N ASN A 194 -12.83 5.66 2.41
CA ASN A 194 -11.77 4.99 1.66
C ASN A 194 -11.56 3.59 2.22
#